data_AF-A0A5R2N614-F1
#
_entry.id   AF-A0A5R2N614-F1
#
_cell.length_a   1.000
_cell.length_b   1.000
_cell.length_c   1.000
_cell.angle_alpha   90.00
_cell.angle_beta   90.00
_cell.angle_gamma   90.00
#
_symmetry.space_group_name_H-M   'P 1'
#
loop_
_entity.id
_entity.type
_entity.pdbx_description
1 polymer ?
#
loop_
_entity_poly.entity_id
_entity_poly.type
_entity_poly.pdbx_seq_one_letter_code
_entity_poly.pdbx_strand_id
1 'polypeptide(L)'
;MAERKGLEDLFYDGLKDIYYAERKILAALKKMAKGAESAELTAAFEKHRDETEAQVERLQQVFDIFGKRAQGKVCPAIDGILEEGQEILEEFENA
;
A
#
# COMPACT_ATOMS: atom_id res chain seq x y z
N MET A 1 -1.40 -34.79 -1.16
CA MET A 1 -1.13 -34.21 -2.50
C MET A 1 -1.40 -32.73 -2.41
N ALA A 2 -0.49 -31.88 -2.88
CA ALA A 2 -0.73 -30.44 -2.86
C ALA A 2 -1.94 -30.13 -3.75
N GLU A 3 -2.94 -29.48 -3.18
CA GLU A 3 -4.10 -28.96 -3.90
C GLU A 3 -3.61 -28.03 -5.04
N ARG A 4 -4.02 -28.30 -6.28
CA ARG A 4 -3.59 -27.48 -7.44
C ARG A 4 -4.24 -26.12 -7.32
N LYS A 5 -3.42 -25.11 -7.00
CA LYS A 5 -3.85 -23.70 -7.04
C LYS A 5 -4.22 -23.28 -8.46
N GLY A 6 -5.38 -22.66 -8.63
CA GLY A 6 -5.89 -22.14 -9.89
C GLY A 6 -5.67 -20.64 -10.09
N LEU A 7 -6.19 -20.09 -11.19
CA LEU A 7 -6.15 -18.64 -11.46
C LEU A 7 -6.96 -17.84 -10.43
N GLU A 8 -8.03 -18.41 -9.88
CA GLU A 8 -8.82 -17.78 -8.82
C GLU A 8 -8.00 -17.63 -7.53
N ASP A 9 -7.23 -18.66 -7.16
CA ASP A 9 -6.33 -18.59 -6.00
C ASP A 9 -5.22 -17.56 -6.23
N LEU A 10 -4.66 -17.51 -7.44
CA LEU A 10 -3.65 -16.53 -7.81
C LEU A 10 -4.20 -15.10 -7.70
N PHE A 11 -5.40 -14.84 -8.24
CA PHE A 11 -6.05 -13.55 -8.15
C PHE A 11 -6.34 -13.18 -6.69
N TYR A 12 -6.88 -14.12 -5.90
CA TYR A 12 -7.19 -13.89 -4.50
C TYR A 12 -5.92 -13.62 -3.67
N ASP A 13 -4.82 -14.34 -3.89
CA ASP A 13 -3.56 -14.06 -3.20
C ASP A 13 -2.96 -12.71 -3.62
N GLY A 14 -3.07 -12.32 -4.89
CA GLY A 14 -2.70 -10.99 -5.36
C GLY A 14 -3.54 -9.88 -4.73
N LEU A 15 -4.85 -10.10 -4.57
CA LEU A 15 -5.74 -9.15 -3.91
C LEU A 15 -5.34 -8.89 -2.45
N LYS A 16 -4.93 -9.94 -1.72
CA LYS A 16 -4.41 -9.79 -0.34
C LYS A 16 -3.09 -9.04 -0.30
N ASP A 17 -2.22 -9.28 -1.28
CA ASP A 17 -0.90 -8.67 -1.38
C ASP A 17 -1.03 -7.15 -1.60
N ILE A 18 -1.80 -6.76 -2.62
CA ILE A 18 -2.01 -5.33 -2.91
C ILE A 18 -2.81 -4.64 -1.80
N TYR A 19 -3.77 -5.32 -1.17
CA TYR A 19 -4.50 -4.75 -0.03
C TYR A 19 -3.61 -4.49 1.18
N TYR A 20 -2.63 -5.35 1.43
CA TYR A 20 -1.61 -5.07 2.45
C TYR A 20 -0.76 -3.86 2.04
N ALA A 21 -0.32 -3.81 0.78
CA ALA A 21 0.49 -2.72 0.26
C ALA A 21 -0.20 -1.36 0.37
N GLU A 22 -1.45 -1.23 -0.10
CA GLU A 22 -2.17 0.05 -0.05
C GLU A 22 -2.35 0.56 1.38
N ARG A 23 -2.61 -0.33 2.35
CA ARG A 23 -2.70 0.07 3.76
C ARG A 23 -1.38 0.55 4.33
N LYS A 24 -0.25 -0.02 3.89
CA LYS A 24 1.09 0.43 4.27
C LYS A 24 1.46 1.76 3.60
N ILE A 25 1.18 1.88 2.31
CA ILE A 25 1.36 3.11 1.51
C ILE A 25 0.58 4.27 2.15
N LEU A 26 -0.68 4.04 2.52
CA LEU A 26 -1.52 5.06 3.14
C LEU A 26 -0.89 5.68 4.40
N ALA A 27 -0.27 4.84 5.23
CA ALA A 27 0.45 5.30 6.43
C ALA A 27 1.76 6.02 6.07
N ALA A 28 2.51 5.49 5.10
CA ALA A 28 3.77 6.07 4.66
C ALA A 28 3.61 7.43 4.01
N LEU A 29 2.60 7.62 3.14
CA LEU A 29 2.33 8.89 2.46
C LEU A 29 2.11 10.03 3.46
N LYS A 30 1.51 9.75 4.62
CA LYS A 30 1.38 10.72 5.70
C LYS A 30 2.73 11.11 6.33
N LYS A 31 3.70 10.18 6.43
CA LYS A 31 5.07 10.48 6.89
C LYS A 31 5.81 11.29 5.82
N MET A 32 5.70 10.88 4.55
CA MET A 32 6.33 11.55 3.40
C MET A 32 5.86 13.00 3.23
N ALA A 33 4.56 13.26 3.32
CA ALA A 33 4.01 14.61 3.24
C ALA A 33 4.57 15.55 4.32
N LYS A 34 4.82 15.03 5.53
CA LYS A 34 5.40 15.80 6.64
C LYS A 34 6.90 16.05 6.51
N GLY A 35 7.62 15.13 5.88
CA GLY A 35 9.06 15.25 5.66
C GLY A 35 9.44 16.04 4.40
N ALA A 36 8.47 16.35 3.53
CA ALA A 36 8.70 17.15 2.34
C ALA A 36 8.69 18.65 2.67
N GLU A 37 9.69 19.38 2.16
CA GLU A 37 9.77 20.85 2.30
C GLU A 37 9.07 21.60 1.15
N SER A 38 9.04 21.00 -0.04
CA SER A 38 8.38 21.59 -1.20
C SER A 38 6.86 21.48 -1.06
N ALA A 39 6.17 22.61 -1.10
CA ALA A 39 4.70 22.65 -1.03
C ALA A 39 4.02 21.83 -2.15
N GLU A 40 4.61 21.79 -3.34
CA GLU A 40 4.11 20.99 -4.46
C GLU A 40 4.25 19.49 -4.17
N LEU A 41 5.38 19.08 -3.58
CA LEU A 41 5.63 17.69 -3.22
C LEU A 41 4.74 17.24 -2.07
N THR A 42 4.57 18.06 -1.03
CA THR A 42 3.62 17.81 0.07
C THR A 42 2.20 17.60 -0.48
N ALA A 43 1.74 18.50 -1.35
CA ALA A 43 0.41 18.40 -1.96
C ALA A 43 0.26 17.13 -2.82
N ALA A 44 1.32 16.71 -3.52
CA ALA A 44 1.31 15.47 -4.29
C ALA A 44 1.16 14.23 -3.38
N PHE A 45 1.86 14.18 -2.24
CA PHE A 45 1.71 13.09 -1.28
C PHE A 45 0.33 13.06 -0.62
N GLU A 46 -0.22 14.22 -0.25
CA GLU A 46 -1.58 14.31 0.31
C GLU A 46 -2.64 13.87 -0.70
N LYS A 47 -2.53 14.31 -1.95
CA LYS A 47 -3.42 13.87 -3.02
C LYS A 47 -3.34 12.35 -3.22
N HIS A 48 -2.13 11.80 -3.30
CA HIS A 48 -1.95 10.35 -3.47
C HIS A 48 -2.52 9.60 -2.27
N ARG A 49 -2.39 10.12 -1.05
CA ARG A 49 -2.96 9.52 0.15
C ARG A 49 -4.48 9.37 0.01
N ASP A 50 -5.17 10.40 -0.46
CA ASP A 50 -6.62 10.37 -0.64
C ASP A 50 -7.03 9.39 -1.76
N GLU A 51 -6.25 9.32 -2.84
CA GLU A 51 -6.43 8.32 -3.89
C GLU A 51 -6.25 6.89 -3.35
N THR A 52 -5.24 6.66 -2.51
CA THR A 52 -4.96 5.38 -1.85
C THR A 52 -6.07 4.99 -0.87
N GLU A 53 -6.62 5.94 -0.11
CA GLU A 53 -7.74 5.68 0.80
C GLU A 53 -8.95 5.14 0.00
N ALA A 54 -9.28 5.77 -1.13
CA ALA A 54 -10.32 5.28 -2.03
C ALA A 54 -9.97 3.93 -2.69
N GLN A 55 -8.69 3.65 -2.97
CA GLN A 55 -8.25 2.35 -3.48
C GLN A 55 -8.43 1.23 -2.44
N VAL A 56 -8.11 1.49 -1.16
CA VAL A 56 -8.35 0.56 -0.05
C VAL A 56 -9.84 0.21 0.05
N GLU A 57 -10.72 1.21 -0.05
CA GLU A 57 -12.18 1.00 -0.05
C GLU A 57 -12.64 0.16 -1.25
N ARG A 58 -12.13 0.44 -2.46
CA ARG A 58 -12.43 -0.38 -3.64
C ARG A 58 -11.98 -1.83 -3.47
N LEU A 59 -10.80 -2.06 -2.89
CA LEU A 59 -10.32 -3.42 -2.63
C LEU A 59 -11.23 -4.16 -1.64
N GLN A 60 -11.75 -3.48 -0.61
CA GLN A 60 -12.75 -4.05 0.30
C GLN A 60 -14.02 -4.48 -0.45
N GLN A 61 -14.51 -3.65 -1.38
CA GLN A 61 -15.65 -4.02 -2.23
C GLN A 61 -15.35 -5.25 -3.10
N VAL A 62 -14.12 -5.37 -3.64
CA VAL A 62 -13.71 -6.56 -4.41
C VAL A 62 -13.67 -7.81 -3.53
N PHE A 63 -13.20 -7.72 -2.29
CA PHE A 63 -13.26 -8.81 -1.32
C PHE A 63 -14.69 -9.25 -1.02
N ASP A 64 -15.61 -8.29 -0.85
CA ASP A 64 -17.03 -8.56 -0.62
C ASP A 64 -17.68 -9.24 -1.83
N ILE A 65 -17.36 -8.82 -3.06
CA ILE A 65 -17.78 -9.51 -4.30
C ILE A 65 -17.29 -10.96 -4.33
N PHE A 66 -16.08 -11.21 -3.84
CA PHE A 66 -15.51 -12.55 -3.70
C PHE A 66 -16.13 -13.37 -2.56
N GLY A 67 -17.00 -12.78 -1.74
CA GLY A 67 -17.60 -13.42 -0.57
C GLY A 67 -16.59 -13.76 0.53
N LYS A 68 -15.45 -13.06 0.58
CA LYS A 68 -14.36 -13.33 1.52
C LYS A 68 -14.01 -12.06 2.28
N ARG A 69 -13.68 -12.20 3.57
CA ARG A 69 -13.24 -11.06 4.38
C ARG A 69 -11.96 -10.44 3.79
N ALA A 70 -11.94 -9.11 3.70
CA ALA A 70 -10.73 -8.36 3.36
C ALA A 70 -9.61 -8.64 4.37
N GLN A 71 -8.53 -9.27 3.89
CA GLN A 71 -7.37 -9.59 4.70
C GLN A 71 -6.10 -9.37 3.88
N GLY A 72 -5.18 -8.58 4.44
CA GLY A 72 -3.86 -8.41 3.86
C GLY A 72 -2.97 -9.62 4.12
N LYS A 73 -2.11 -9.93 3.16
CA LYS A 73 -0.97 -10.83 3.33
C LYS A 73 0.29 -9.98 3.28
N VAL A 74 1.26 -10.27 4.14
CA VAL A 74 2.54 -9.56 4.13
C VAL A 74 3.14 -9.59 2.73
N CYS A 75 3.42 -8.40 2.21
CA CYS A 75 4.06 -8.17 0.92
C CYS A 75 5.49 -7.65 1.19
N PRO A 76 6.54 -8.47 1.03
CA PRO A 76 7.91 -8.02 1.25
C PRO A 76 8.33 -6.91 0.30
N ALA A 77 7.75 -6.86 -0.91
CA ALA A 77 8.11 -5.87 -1.92
C ALA A 77 7.74 -4.45 -1.47
N ILE A 78 6.52 -4.23 -0.98
CA ILE A 78 6.14 -2.90 -0.50
C ILE A 78 6.84 -2.54 0.81
N ASP A 79 7.08 -3.50 1.70
CA ASP A 79 7.83 -3.23 2.92
C ASP A 79 9.25 -2.74 2.59
N GLY A 80 9.93 -3.34 1.60
CA GLY A 80 11.23 -2.87 1.12
C GLY A 80 11.21 -1.48 0.47
N ILE A 81 10.24 -1.21 -0.42
CA ILE A 81 10.11 0.14 -1.04
C ILE A 81 9.88 1.22 0.02
N LEU A 82 9.08 0.92 1.04
CA LEU A 82 8.78 1.86 2.12
C LEU A 82 9.95 2.01 3.11
N GLU A 83 10.80 1.00 3.25
CA GLU A 83 12.05 1.07 4.01
C GLU A 83 13.03 1.99 3.29
N GLU A 84 13.29 1.79 1.99
CA GLU A 84 14.14 2.66 1.18
C GLU A 84 13.67 4.13 1.24
N GLY A 85 12.36 4.37 1.12
CA GLY A 85 11.82 5.73 1.23
C GLY A 85 12.03 6.37 2.61
N GLN A 86 12.00 5.57 3.68
CA GLN A 86 12.25 6.06 5.04
C GLN A 86 13.73 6.37 5.25
N GLU A 87 14.63 5.54 4.73
CA GLU A 87 16.07 5.79 4.78
C GLU A 87 16.42 7.11 4.09
N ILE A 88 15.82 7.40 2.93
CA ILE A 88 16.00 8.68 2.23
C ILE A 88 15.48 9.84 3.08
N LEU A 89 14.30 9.73 3.69
CA LEU A 89 13.80 10.81 4.56
C LEU A 89 14.74 11.09 5.73
N GLU A 90 15.31 10.05 6.35
CA GLU A 90 16.20 10.16 7.49
C GLU A 90 17.58 10.69 7.10
N GLU A 91 18.11 10.28 5.94
CA GLU A 91 19.39 10.77 5.41
C GLU A 91 19.35 12.27 5.12
N PHE A 92 18.19 12.78 4.67
CA PHE A 92 18.02 14.18 4.24
C PHE A 92 17.26 15.07 5.24
N GLU A 93 16.89 14.59 6.44
CA GLU A 93 16.07 15.32 7.43
C GLU A 93 16.70 16.66 7.91
N ASN A 94 17.97 16.91 7.60
CA ASN A 94 18.70 18.15 7.94
C ASN A 94 19.70 18.58 6.84
N ALA A 95 19.45 18.17 5.59
CA ALA A 95 20.33 18.50 4.45
C ALA A 95 20.16 19.94 3.94
#